data_AF-A0A963EMQ0-F1
#
_entry.id   AF-A0A963EMQ0-F1
#
_cell.length_a   1.000
_cell.length_b   1.000
_cell.length_c   1.000
_cell.angle_alpha   90.00
_cell.angle_beta   90.00
_cell.angle_gamma   90.00
#
_symmetry.space_group_name_H-M   'P 1'
#
loop_
_entity.id
_entity.type
_entity.pdbx_description
1 polymer ?
#
loop_
_entity_poly.entity_id
_entity_poly.type
_entity_poly.pdbx_seq_one_letter_code
_entity_poly.pdbx_strand_id
1 'polypeptide(L)'
;MFKRVALFLATNIAVVLVLSIVLRLLGVDRMLAESGSDLNYQAILVLSLVIGFGGSFLSLAMSKWLAKRSTGARVIQNPSNGLESWLLGTVRRQAQLVGIGMPEVAIYESPQPNAFATGARRDHALVAVSSGLLSSMQR
;
A
#
# COMPACT_ATOMS: atom_id res chain seq x y z
N MET A 1 15.45 -3.39 12.18
CA MET A 1 14.37 -4.23 11.61
C MET A 1 13.48 -4.83 12.71
N PHE A 2 14.05 -5.46 13.74
CA PHE A 2 13.33 -6.06 14.87
C PHE A 2 12.25 -5.18 15.50
N LYS A 3 12.56 -3.92 15.85
CA LYS A 3 11.57 -2.98 16.41
C LYS A 3 10.34 -2.75 15.53
N ARG A 4 10.52 -2.72 14.20
CA ARG A 4 9.41 -2.53 13.23
C ARG A 4 8.53 -3.78 13.15
N VAL A 5 9.16 -4.95 13.13
CA VAL A 5 8.46 -6.24 13.11
C VAL A 5 7.71 -6.46 14.43
N ALA A 6 8.33 -6.17 15.58
CA ALA A 6 7.71 -6.28 16.89
C ALA A 6 6.51 -5.34 17.05
N LEU A 7 6.66 -4.05 16.69
CA LEU A 7 5.54 -3.10 16.71
C LEU A 7 4.41 -3.53 15.76
N PHE A 8 4.74 -4.02 14.57
CA PHE A 8 3.75 -4.54 13.62
C PHE A 8 2.97 -5.73 14.21
N LEU A 9 3.64 -6.73 14.79
CA LEU A 9 2.97 -7.86 15.43
C LEU A 9 2.10 -7.40 16.61
N ALA A 10 2.65 -6.55 17.48
CA ALA A 10 1.94 -6.06 18.66
C ALA A 10 0.66 -5.30 18.28
N THR A 11 0.72 -4.41 17.28
CA THR A 11 -0.46 -3.68 16.81
C THR A 11 -1.51 -4.62 16.22
N ASN A 12 -1.12 -5.63 15.45
CA ASN A 12 -2.08 -6.60 14.90
C ASN A 12 -2.75 -7.43 16.01
N ILE A 13 -1.99 -7.88 17.01
CA ILE A 13 -2.54 -8.59 18.17
C ILE A 13 -3.52 -7.68 18.94
N ALA A 14 -3.17 -6.41 19.14
CA ALA A 14 -4.03 -5.44 19.79
C ALA A 14 -5.35 -5.23 19.02
N VAL A 15 -5.30 -5.17 17.68
CA VAL A 15 -6.50 -5.07 16.83
C VAL A 15 -7.40 -6.30 17.00
N VAL A 16 -6.84 -7.51 16.97
CA VAL A 16 -7.61 -8.75 17.19
C VAL A 16 -8.25 -8.78 18.59
N LEU A 17 -7.53 -8.32 19.61
CA LEU A 17 -8.03 -8.25 20.98
C LEU A 17 -9.18 -7.24 21.12
N VAL A 18 -9.03 -6.04 20.55
CA VAL A 18 -10.11 -5.03 20.54
C VAL A 18 -11.33 -5.55 19.79
N LEU A 19 -11.14 -6.17 18.62
CA LEU A 19 -12.23 -6.78 17.86
C LEU A 19 -12.95 -7.86 18.68
N SER A 20 -12.21 -8.73 19.38
CA SER A 20 -12.79 -9.76 20.24
C SER A 20 -13.63 -9.16 21.38
N ILE A 21 -13.17 -8.08 22.01
CA ILE A 21 -13.92 -7.38 23.07
C ILE A 21 -15.19 -6.75 22.50
N VAL A 22 -15.09 -6.05 21.35
CA VAL A 22 -16.24 -5.40 20.71
C VAL A 22 -17.31 -6.43 20.30
N LEU A 23 -16.91 -7.55 19.69
CA LEU A 23 -17.83 -8.61 19.29
C LEU A 23 -18.55 -9.24 20.50
N ARG A 24 -17.83 -9.44 21.62
CA ARG A 24 -18.40 -9.90 22.89
C ARG A 24 -19.41 -8.90 23.47
N LEU A 25 -19.07 -7.60 23.46
CA LEU A 25 -19.94 -6.55 23.98
C LEU A 25 -21.21 -6.36 23.14
N LEU A 26 -21.09 -6.47 21.82
CA LEU A 26 -22.23 -6.40 20.89
C LEU A 26 -23.11 -7.67 20.94
N GLY A 27 -22.73 -8.68 21.71
CA GLY A 27 -23.52 -9.90 21.88
C GLY A 27 -23.60 -10.77 20.63
N VAL A 28 -22.70 -10.57 19.66
CA VAL A 28 -22.62 -11.34 18.42
C VAL A 28 -22.50 -12.83 18.73
N ASP A 29 -21.76 -13.16 19.79
CA ASP A 29 -21.61 -14.52 20.31
C ASP A 29 -22.96 -15.20 20.62
N ARG A 30 -23.92 -14.43 21.17
CA ARG A 30 -25.25 -14.91 21.58
C ARG A 30 -26.21 -14.99 20.40
N MET A 31 -26.20 -13.99 19.52
CA MET A 31 -27.08 -13.94 18.34
C MET A 31 -26.84 -15.11 17.37
N LEU A 32 -25.59 -15.53 17.22
CA LEU A 32 -25.20 -16.66 16.35
C LEU A 32 -25.48 -18.02 17.00
N ALA A 33 -25.34 -18.13 18.33
CA ALA A 33 -25.72 -19.32 19.09
C ALA A 33 -27.25 -19.56 19.02
N GLU A 34 -28.05 -18.49 19.05
CA GLU A 34 -29.50 -18.54 18.87
C GLU A 34 -29.93 -18.86 17.43
N SER A 35 -29.08 -18.56 16.44
CA SER A 35 -29.35 -18.83 15.01
C SER A 35 -29.08 -20.28 14.60
N GLY A 36 -28.67 -21.16 15.53
CA GLY A 36 -28.39 -22.57 15.26
C GLY A 36 -27.18 -22.81 14.35
N SER A 37 -26.39 -21.77 14.08
CA SER A 37 -25.19 -21.87 13.25
C SER A 37 -24.03 -22.37 14.12
N ASP A 38 -23.59 -23.61 13.90
CA ASP A 38 -22.45 -24.26 14.56
C ASP A 38 -21.10 -23.67 14.06
N LEU A 39 -21.02 -22.33 14.02
CA LEU A 39 -19.89 -21.60 13.47
C LEU A 39 -18.77 -21.56 14.50
N ASN A 40 -17.68 -22.23 14.15
CA ASN A 40 -16.47 -22.25 14.97
C ASN A 40 -15.78 -20.87 14.93
N TYR A 41 -16.00 -20.05 15.97
CA TYR A 41 -15.37 -18.73 16.12
C TYR A 41 -13.85 -18.77 16.03
N GLN A 42 -13.22 -19.80 16.58
CA GLN A 42 -11.77 -19.97 16.50
C GLN A 42 -11.36 -20.17 15.04
N ALA A 43 -12.11 -20.95 14.26
CA ALA A 43 -11.86 -21.12 12.83
C ALA A 43 -12.06 -19.81 12.04
N ILE A 44 -13.09 -19.01 12.37
CA ILE A 44 -13.31 -17.70 11.71
C ILE A 44 -12.18 -16.72 12.06
N LEU A 45 -11.76 -16.63 13.32
CA LEU A 45 -10.67 -15.75 13.72
C LEU A 45 -9.33 -16.15 13.09
N VAL A 46 -9.04 -17.46 13.03
CA VAL A 46 -7.84 -17.96 12.33
C VAL A 46 -7.93 -17.68 10.83
N LEU A 47 -9.10 -17.89 10.21
CA LEU A 47 -9.32 -17.58 8.80
C LEU A 47 -9.16 -16.07 8.53
N SER A 48 -9.74 -15.20 9.37
CA SER A 48 -9.60 -13.76 9.27
C SER A 48 -8.15 -13.30 9.46
N LEU A 49 -7.41 -13.93 10.36
CA LEU A 49 -5.98 -13.68 10.51
C LEU A 49 -5.22 -14.06 9.23
N VAL A 50 -5.46 -15.26 8.69
CA VAL A 50 -4.77 -15.75 7.48
C VAL A 50 -5.15 -14.94 6.25
N ILE A 51 -6.43 -14.68 6.02
CA ILE A 51 -6.91 -13.88 4.87
C ILE A 51 -6.53 -12.41 5.04
N GLY A 52 -6.64 -11.84 6.25
CA GLY A 52 -6.27 -10.46 6.51
C GLY A 52 -4.77 -10.22 6.30
N PHE A 53 -3.92 -11.05 6.91
CA PHE A 53 -2.47 -10.97 6.70
C PHE A 53 -2.09 -11.33 5.27
N GLY A 54 -2.51 -12.49 4.77
CA GLY A 54 -2.20 -12.96 3.43
C GLY A 54 -2.67 -11.99 2.34
N GLY A 55 -3.87 -11.46 2.49
CA GLY A 55 -4.44 -10.43 1.62
C GLY A 55 -3.65 -9.13 1.65
N SER A 56 -3.13 -8.70 2.81
CA SER A 56 -2.30 -7.49 2.89
C SER A 56 -0.97 -7.64 2.13
N PHE A 57 -0.33 -8.81 2.21
CA PHE A 57 0.89 -9.10 1.45
C PHE A 57 0.61 -9.19 -0.05
N LEU A 58 -0.47 -9.86 -0.43
CA LEU A 58 -0.89 -9.95 -1.84
C LEU A 58 -1.22 -8.56 -2.40
N SER A 59 -1.95 -7.74 -1.64
CA SER A 59 -2.27 -6.36 -1.97
C SER A 59 -1.01 -5.53 -2.16
N LEU A 60 -0.03 -5.65 -1.24
CA LEU A 60 1.26 -4.96 -1.36
C LEU A 60 2.03 -5.43 -2.61
N ALA A 61 2.04 -6.73 -2.89
CA ALA A 61 2.70 -7.30 -4.07
C ALA A 61 2.06 -6.78 -5.38
N MET A 62 0.73 -6.64 -5.41
CA MET A 62 -0.02 -6.12 -6.56
C MET A 62 -0.04 -4.60 -6.66
N SER A 63 0.33 -3.89 -5.59
CA SER A 63 0.14 -2.43 -5.47
C SER A 63 0.72 -1.62 -6.64
N LYS A 64 1.90 -1.99 -7.14
CA LYS A 64 2.55 -1.32 -8.28
C LYS A 64 1.75 -1.47 -9.57
N TRP A 65 1.23 -2.67 -9.82
CA TRP A 65 0.38 -2.93 -10.99
C TRP A 65 -0.95 -2.21 -10.88
N LEU A 66 -1.59 -2.28 -9.70
CA LEU A 66 -2.86 -1.62 -9.43
C LEU A 66 -2.74 -0.10 -9.55
N ALA A 67 -1.67 0.48 -9.03
CA ALA A 67 -1.37 1.90 -9.12
C ALA A 67 -1.28 2.38 -10.59
N LYS A 68 -0.52 1.68 -11.43
CA LYS A 68 -0.40 2.02 -12.86
C LYS A 68 -1.73 1.89 -13.59
N ARG A 69 -2.46 0.79 -13.34
CA ARG A 69 -3.71 0.50 -14.03
C ARG A 69 -4.85 1.44 -13.62
N SER A 70 -4.96 1.76 -12.33
CA SER A 70 -6.04 2.63 -11.80
C SER A 70 -5.88 4.09 -12.21
N THR A 71 -4.64 4.57 -12.31
CA THR A 71 -4.36 5.97 -12.67
C THR A 71 -4.12 6.17 -14.16
N GLY A 72 -3.94 5.10 -14.93
CA GLY A 72 -3.51 5.18 -16.33
C GLY A 72 -2.09 5.76 -16.47
N ALA A 73 -1.25 5.65 -15.44
CA ALA A 73 0.07 6.27 -15.42
C ALA A 73 0.96 5.74 -16.56
N ARG A 74 1.54 6.68 -17.30
CA ARG A 74 2.50 6.42 -18.37
C ARG A 74 3.91 6.40 -17.79
N VAL A 75 4.55 5.23 -17.83
CA VAL A 75 5.94 5.07 -17.39
C VAL A 75 6.88 5.73 -18.37
N ILE A 76 7.79 6.56 -17.86
CA ILE A 76 8.83 7.23 -18.66
C ILE A 76 9.98 6.24 -18.86
N GLN A 77 10.10 5.68 -20.07
CA GLN A 77 11.22 4.82 -20.44
C GLN A 77 12.40 5.64 -20.97
N ASN A 78 12.11 6.54 -21.92
CA ASN A 78 13.05 7.50 -22.48
C ASN A 78 12.43 8.90 -22.35
N PRO A 79 13.10 9.87 -21.71
CA PRO A 79 12.54 11.20 -21.54
C PRO A 79 12.43 11.90 -22.90
N SER A 80 11.24 12.42 -23.19
CA SER A 80 10.92 13.14 -24.42
C SER A 80 11.13 14.65 -24.32
N ASN A 81 11.23 15.18 -23.09
CA ASN A 81 11.36 16.60 -22.83
C ASN A 81 12.23 16.88 -21.59
N GLY A 82 12.57 18.15 -21.38
CA GLY A 82 13.39 18.59 -20.24
C GLY A 82 12.76 18.33 -18.87
N LEU A 83 11.42 18.33 -18.78
CA LEU A 83 10.69 18.10 -17.54
C LEU A 83 10.75 16.62 -17.12
N GLU A 84 10.54 15.69 -18.04
CA GLU A 84 10.72 14.25 -17.80
C GLU A 84 12.18 13.93 -17.44
N SER A 85 13.13 14.58 -18.12
CA SER A 85 14.57 14.43 -17.83
C SER A 85 14.91 14.91 -16.42
N TRP A 86 14.38 16.07 -16.02
CA TRP A 86 14.53 16.61 -14.67
C TRP A 86 13.92 15.68 -13.62
N LEU A 87 12.69 15.20 -13.86
CA LEU A 87 12.00 14.32 -12.92
C LEU A 87 12.76 13.01 -12.72
N LEU A 88 13.16 12.35 -13.82
CA LEU A 88 13.99 11.13 -13.77
C LEU A 88 15.31 11.38 -13.05
N GLY A 89 15.97 12.51 -13.32
CA GLY A 89 17.22 12.90 -12.66
C GLY A 89 17.06 13.10 -11.16
N THR A 90 15.98 13.77 -10.74
CA THR A 90 15.65 14.02 -9.33
C THR A 90 15.37 12.73 -8.60
N VAL A 91 14.50 11.86 -9.13
CA VAL A 91 14.20 10.56 -8.50
C VAL A 91 15.46 9.68 -8.46
N ARG A 92 16.30 9.68 -9.50
CA ARG A 92 17.56 8.93 -9.51
C ARG A 92 18.51 9.38 -8.41
N ARG A 93 18.71 10.69 -8.25
CA ARG A 93 19.56 11.22 -7.16
C ARG A 93 19.01 10.83 -5.80
N GLN A 94 17.70 10.98 -5.58
CA GLN A 94 17.06 10.60 -4.32
C GLN A 94 17.22 9.10 -4.02
N ALA A 95 17.00 8.23 -5.01
CA ALA A 95 17.16 6.79 -4.87
C ALA A 95 18.62 6.41 -4.51
N GLN A 96 19.60 7.07 -5.14
CA GLN A 96 21.02 6.89 -4.82
C GLN A 96 21.37 7.32 -3.40
N LEU A 97 20.84 8.46 -2.94
CA LEU A 97 21.08 8.98 -1.58
C LEU A 97 20.61 8.02 -0.49
N VAL A 98 19.48 7.34 -0.70
CA VAL A 98 18.95 6.35 0.26
C VAL A 98 19.37 4.91 -0.07
N GLY A 99 20.18 4.72 -1.10
CA GLY A 99 20.70 3.43 -1.54
C GLY A 99 19.61 2.41 -1.91
N ILE A 100 18.61 2.82 -2.70
CA ILE A 100 17.61 1.90 -3.26
C ILE A 100 17.75 1.84 -4.79
N GLY A 101 17.31 0.73 -5.39
CA GLY A 101 17.22 0.60 -6.84
C GLY A 101 16.32 1.69 -7.46
N MET A 102 16.64 2.09 -8.70
CA MET A 102 15.90 3.13 -9.41
C MET A 102 14.41 2.76 -9.53
N PRO A 103 13.50 3.56 -8.93
CA PRO A 103 12.06 3.35 -9.12
C PRO A 103 11.65 3.57 -10.58
N GLU A 104 10.61 2.86 -11.02
CA GLU A 104 9.89 3.31 -12.21
C GLU A 104 9.32 4.70 -11.95
N VAL A 105 9.45 5.61 -12.91
CA VAL A 105 8.86 6.95 -12.82
C VAL A 105 7.76 7.05 -13.85
N ALA A 106 6.59 7.49 -13.42
CA ALA A 106 5.44 7.62 -14.28
C ALA A 106 4.73 8.96 -14.09
N ILE A 107 4.07 9.41 -15.14
CA ILE A 107 3.19 10.58 -15.11
C ILE A 107 1.78 10.10 -15.40
N TYR A 108 0.80 10.59 -14.63
CA TYR A 108 -0.60 10.35 -14.90
C TYR A 108 -1.36 11.67 -15.04
N GLU A 109 -2.42 11.65 -15.85
CA GLU A 109 -3.20 12.84 -16.11
C GLU A 109 -4.15 13.11 -14.94
N SER A 110 -3.93 14.23 -14.26
CA SER A 110 -4.87 14.78 -13.30
C SER A 110 -4.57 16.25 -13.06
N PRO A 111 -5.57 17.14 -13.09
CA PRO A 111 -5.36 18.56 -12.81
C PRO A 111 -5.04 18.81 -11.33
N GLN A 112 -5.36 17.86 -10.44
CA GLN A 112 -5.08 18.00 -9.03
C GLN A 112 -3.59 17.70 -8.74
N PRO A 113 -2.87 18.58 -8.02
CA PRO A 113 -1.47 18.36 -7.68
C PRO A 113 -1.34 17.21 -6.68
N ASN A 114 -0.75 16.09 -7.12
CA ASN A 114 -0.54 14.91 -6.30
C ASN A 114 0.66 14.08 -6.80
N ALA A 115 1.32 13.38 -5.89
CA ALA A 115 2.32 12.36 -6.19
C ALA A 115 2.23 11.24 -5.15
N PHE A 116 2.47 10.01 -5.59
CA PHE A 116 2.51 8.86 -4.70
C PHE A 116 3.62 7.89 -5.11
N ALA A 117 4.05 7.07 -4.15
CA ALA A 117 5.06 6.04 -4.37
C ALA A 117 4.61 4.71 -3.76
N THR A 118 4.91 3.61 -4.45
CA THR A 118 4.67 2.25 -3.94
C THR A 118 5.75 1.29 -4.39
N GLY A 119 6.04 0.27 -3.58
CA GLY A 119 7.05 -0.73 -3.90
C GLY A 119 7.13 -1.80 -2.81
N ALA A 120 6.68 -3.01 -3.13
CA ALA A 120 6.79 -4.14 -2.21
C ALA A 120 8.24 -4.54 -1.91
N ARG A 121 9.17 -4.20 -2.83
CA ARG A 121 10.60 -4.52 -2.72
C ARG A 121 11.40 -3.23 -2.86
N ARG A 122 12.50 -3.16 -2.09
CA ARG A 122 13.44 -2.02 -2.05
C ARG A 122 13.84 -1.56 -3.46
N ASP A 123 14.19 -2.50 -4.32
CA ASP A 123 14.75 -2.22 -5.65
C ASP A 123 13.72 -2.41 -6.78
N HIS A 124 12.43 -2.40 -6.45
CA HIS A 124 11.35 -2.54 -7.43
C HIS A 124 10.15 -1.68 -7.03
N ALA A 125 10.37 -0.37 -7.00
CA ALA A 125 9.37 0.64 -6.67
C ALA A 125 8.81 1.36 -7.91
N LEU A 126 7.80 2.19 -7.68
CA LEU A 126 7.19 3.12 -8.60
C LEU A 126 7.00 4.46 -7.89
N VAL A 127 7.31 5.56 -8.58
CA VAL A 127 6.94 6.92 -8.23
C VAL A 127 6.06 7.45 -9.36
N ALA A 128 4.85 7.90 -9.03
CA ALA A 128 3.91 8.46 -9.99
C ALA A 128 3.54 9.89 -9.61
N VAL A 129 3.56 10.79 -10.59
CA VAL A 129 3.35 12.23 -10.40
C VAL A 129 2.23 12.71 -11.32
N SER A 130 1.30 13.54 -10.82
CA SER A 130 0.24 14.08 -11.66
C SER A 130 0.72 15.21 -12.57
N SER A 131 0.07 15.37 -13.73
CA SER A 131 0.32 16.51 -14.62
C SER A 131 0.07 17.87 -13.93
N GLY A 132 -0.94 17.95 -13.05
CA GLY A 132 -1.24 19.13 -12.23
C GLY A 132 -0.16 19.48 -11.19
N LEU A 133 0.55 18.48 -10.66
CA LEU A 133 1.69 18.75 -9.77
C LEU A 133 2.88 19.29 -10.57
N LEU A 134 3.16 18.70 -11.73
CA LEU A 134 4.26 19.13 -12.60
C LEU A 134 4.05 20.54 -13.17
N SER A 135 2.79 20.94 -13.40
CA SER A 135 2.47 22.30 -13.87
C SER A 135 2.53 23.36 -12.77
N SER A 136 2.35 22.97 -11.49
CA SER A 136 2.35 23.89 -10.35
C SER A 136 3.70 24.05 -9.67
N MET A 137 4.64 23.13 -9.87
CA MET A 137 5.99 23.24 -9.32
C MET A 137 6.78 24.37 -10.00
N GLN A 138 7.32 25.27 -9.17
CA GLN A 138 8.34 26.23 -9.61
C GLN A 138 9.65 25.47 -9.86
N ARG A 139 10.30 25.80 -10.98
CA ARG A 139 11.51 25.10 -11.45
C ARG A 139 12.77 25.69 -10.85
#